data_AF-A0A6J1DU31-F1
#
_entry.id   AF-A0A6J1DU31-F1
#
_cell.length_a   1.000
_cell.length_b   1.000
_cell.length_c   1.000
_cell.angle_alpha   90.00
_cell.angle_beta   90.00
_cell.angle_gamma   90.00
#
_symmetry.space_group_name_H-M   'P 1'
#
loop_
_entity.id
_entity.type
_entity.pdbx_description
1 polymer ?
#
loop_
_entity_poly.entity_id
_entity_poly.type
_entity_poly.pdbx_seq_one_letter_code
_entity_poly.pdbx_strand_id
1 'polypeptide(L)'
;MAANFWTSSHYKQLLDQEEVDVVQSLDKDRGITLDDFKLIKMHMANYILKLAQSVKVRQRVVATAITYMRRVYTRKSMTEYDPRLVTPTCLYLASKAEESTVQARLLVFYIKKLHSDEKYRYEIKHILEMEMKILEALDYYLVIFHPYRALSQLLQDAGLNDISMTQLTWGLVNDTYKMDLILVHPPYLIALACIYIASVLREKDTTAWFEELHVDMNVKTGIMHHVFRHRTSIKIPQLEH
;
A
#
# COMPACT_ATOMS: atom_id res chain seq x y z
N MET A 1 8.60 8.98 18.25
CA MET A 1 9.75 8.12 18.64
C MET A 1 9.78 6.82 17.85
N ALA A 2 10.14 6.90 16.56
CA ALA A 2 10.84 5.82 15.86
C ALA A 2 11.56 6.49 14.68
N ALA A 3 12.77 7.01 14.92
CA ALA A 3 13.64 7.44 13.81
C ALA A 3 14.27 6.24 13.10
N ASN A 4 14.26 5.07 13.75
CA ASN A 4 14.89 3.84 13.29
C ASN A 4 13.84 2.77 12.99
N PHE A 5 13.89 2.20 11.80
CA PHE A 5 13.01 1.12 11.35
C PHE A 5 13.23 -0.16 12.18
N TRP A 6 14.49 -0.53 12.46
CA TRP A 6 14.86 -1.81 13.07
C TRP A 6 14.39 -1.98 14.51
N THR A 7 14.13 -0.88 15.21
CA THR A 7 13.58 -0.89 16.58
C THR A 7 12.09 -0.57 16.61
N SER A 8 11.47 -0.34 15.44
CA SER A 8 10.08 0.09 15.33
C SER A 8 9.09 -1.07 15.48
N SER A 9 7.84 -0.74 15.83
CA SER A 9 6.75 -1.72 15.76
C SER A 9 6.51 -2.22 14.34
N HIS A 10 6.77 -1.40 13.31
CA HIS A 10 6.62 -1.83 11.92
C HIS A 10 7.51 -3.03 11.61
N TYR A 11 8.80 -2.96 11.97
CA TYR A 11 9.72 -4.07 11.74
C TYR A 11 9.28 -5.35 12.46
N LYS A 12 8.83 -5.23 13.72
CA LYS A 12 8.33 -6.36 14.52
C LYS A 12 7.00 -6.95 14.02
N GLN A 13 6.33 -6.28 13.10
CA GLN A 13 5.02 -6.66 12.55
C GLN A 13 5.13 -7.01 11.06
N LEU A 14 6.34 -7.22 10.55
CA LEU A 14 6.51 -7.87 9.25
C LEU A 14 6.02 -9.31 9.36
N LEU A 15 5.40 -9.78 8.27
CA LEU A 15 4.76 -11.09 8.19
C LEU A 15 5.42 -11.93 7.11
N ASP A 16 5.34 -13.23 7.25
CA ASP A 16 5.69 -14.15 6.16
C ASP A 16 4.60 -14.15 5.09
N GLN A 17 4.97 -14.53 3.86
CA GLN A 17 4.04 -14.51 2.72
C GLN A 17 2.79 -15.38 2.98
N GLU A 18 2.95 -16.50 3.69
CA GLU A 18 1.87 -17.41 4.05
C GLU A 18 0.88 -16.80 5.04
N GLU A 19 1.34 -15.93 5.95
CA GLU A 19 0.49 -15.23 6.92
C GLU A 19 -0.32 -14.11 6.26
N VAL A 20 0.18 -13.58 5.14
CA VAL A 20 -0.49 -12.54 4.35
C VAL A 20 -1.50 -13.14 3.38
N ASP A 21 -1.22 -14.32 2.83
CA ASP A 21 -2.07 -15.05 1.88
C ASP A 21 -3.17 -15.86 2.58
N VAL A 22 -3.84 -15.21 3.55
CA VAL A 22 -4.92 -15.80 4.35
C VAL A 22 -6.25 -15.15 4.00
N VAL A 23 -7.28 -15.99 3.85
CA VAL A 23 -8.68 -15.58 3.82
C VAL A 23 -9.34 -16.06 5.12
N GLN A 24 -10.06 -15.15 5.80
CA GLN A 24 -10.72 -15.45 7.07
C GLN A 24 -11.87 -16.44 6.86
N SER A 25 -12.20 -17.22 7.89
CA SER A 25 -13.24 -18.26 7.82
C SER A 25 -14.58 -17.74 7.31
N LEU A 26 -15.07 -16.63 7.85
CA LEU A 26 -16.33 -16.01 7.43
C LEU A 26 -16.34 -15.60 5.95
N ASP A 27 -15.20 -15.20 5.41
CA ASP A 27 -15.08 -14.82 4.00
C ASP A 27 -14.99 -16.07 3.12
N LYS A 28 -14.32 -17.13 3.58
CA LYS A 28 -14.32 -18.45 2.92
C LYS A 28 -15.72 -19.05 2.86
N ASP A 29 -16.51 -18.92 3.91
CA ASP A 29 -17.89 -19.41 3.99
C ASP A 29 -18.80 -18.69 2.96
N ARG A 30 -18.42 -17.47 2.55
CA ARG A 30 -19.08 -16.73 1.47
C ARG A 30 -18.52 -17.06 0.08
N GLY A 31 -17.60 -18.00 -0.03
CA GLY A 31 -16.97 -18.41 -1.28
C GLY A 31 -15.88 -17.46 -1.79
N ILE A 32 -15.38 -16.54 -0.95
CA ILE A 32 -14.29 -15.64 -1.35
C ILE A 32 -12.99 -16.43 -1.44
N THR A 33 -12.41 -16.51 -2.63
CA THR A 33 -11.11 -17.16 -2.84
C THR A 33 -9.96 -16.21 -2.48
N LEU A 34 -8.74 -16.74 -2.37
CA LEU A 34 -7.55 -15.92 -2.17
C LEU A 34 -7.32 -14.93 -3.33
N ASP A 35 -7.62 -15.34 -4.56
CA ASP A 35 -7.48 -14.48 -5.73
C ASP A 35 -8.51 -13.35 -5.71
N ASP A 36 -9.76 -13.65 -5.36
CA ASP A 36 -10.79 -12.62 -5.13
C ASP A 36 -10.34 -11.64 -4.05
N PHE A 37 -9.79 -12.14 -2.94
CA PHE A 37 -9.29 -11.32 -1.84
C PHE A 37 -8.16 -10.37 -2.30
N LYS A 38 -7.22 -10.87 -3.10
CA LYS A 38 -6.15 -10.07 -3.71
C LYS A 38 -6.71 -8.99 -4.63
N LEU A 39 -7.68 -9.33 -5.48
CA LEU A 39 -8.36 -8.39 -6.38
C LEU A 39 -9.16 -7.32 -5.63
N ILE A 40 -9.88 -7.70 -4.57
CA ILE A 40 -10.63 -6.77 -3.72
C ILE A 40 -9.65 -5.79 -3.06
N LYS A 41 -8.57 -6.26 -2.42
CA LYS A 41 -7.55 -5.38 -1.81
C LYS A 41 -6.93 -4.41 -2.83
N MET A 42 -6.71 -4.87 -4.06
CA MET A 42 -6.24 -4.01 -5.16
C MET A 42 -7.27 -2.92 -5.52
N HIS A 43 -8.54 -3.29 -5.65
CA HIS A 43 -9.62 -2.33 -5.89
C HIS A 43 -9.76 -1.32 -4.75
N MET A 44 -9.64 -1.78 -3.50
CA MET A 44 -9.63 -0.91 -2.31
C MET A 44 -8.48 0.08 -2.35
N ALA A 45 -7.25 -0.36 -2.66
CA ALA A 45 -6.09 0.54 -2.78
C ALA A 45 -6.31 1.63 -3.84
N ASN A 46 -6.87 1.27 -5.00
CA ASN A 46 -7.24 2.23 -6.04
C ASN A 46 -8.33 3.20 -5.56
N TYR A 47 -9.29 2.72 -4.76
CA TYR A 47 -10.33 3.56 -4.19
C TYR A 47 -9.78 4.55 -3.15
N ILE A 48 -8.86 4.13 -2.28
CA ILE A 48 -8.13 5.04 -1.37
C ILE A 48 -7.46 6.15 -2.17
N LEU A 49 -6.74 5.79 -3.24
CA LEU A 49 -6.04 6.76 -4.07
C LEU A 49 -6.99 7.80 -4.68
N LYS A 50 -8.12 7.36 -5.27
CA LYS A 50 -9.13 8.27 -5.85
C LYS A 50 -9.75 9.20 -4.79
N LEU A 51 -10.07 8.67 -3.62
CA LEU A 51 -10.64 9.46 -2.53
C LEU A 51 -9.61 10.46 -2.00
N ALA A 52 -8.36 10.03 -1.82
CA ALA A 52 -7.25 10.87 -1.38
C ALA A 52 -6.96 12.03 -2.32
N GLN A 53 -7.05 11.81 -3.64
CA GLN A 53 -6.95 12.88 -4.64
C GLN A 53 -8.05 13.92 -4.47
N SER A 54 -9.27 13.46 -4.15
CA SER A 54 -10.42 14.34 -3.93
C SER A 54 -10.25 15.22 -2.68
N VAL A 55 -9.71 14.66 -1.59
CA VAL A 55 -9.42 15.40 -0.34
C VAL A 55 -8.03 16.07 -0.33
N LYS A 56 -7.26 15.96 -1.41
CA LYS A 56 -5.94 16.59 -1.61
C LYS A 56 -4.90 16.27 -0.52
N VAL A 57 -4.83 15.03 -0.07
CA VAL A 57 -3.77 14.59 0.88
C VAL A 57 -2.49 14.16 0.17
N ARG A 58 -1.37 14.21 0.90
CA ARG A 58 -0.05 13.80 0.42
C ARG A 58 0.03 12.28 0.20
N GLN A 59 0.89 11.85 -0.73
CA GLN A 59 1.09 10.42 -1.04
C GLN A 59 1.43 9.55 0.17
N ARG A 60 2.15 10.11 1.16
CA ARG A 60 2.49 9.41 2.40
C ARG A 60 1.25 8.97 3.20
N VAL A 61 0.22 9.83 3.23
CA VAL A 61 -1.07 9.52 3.87
C VAL A 61 -1.76 8.36 3.16
N VAL A 62 -1.73 8.37 1.82
CA VAL A 62 -2.30 7.31 0.97
C VAL A 62 -1.61 5.97 1.25
N ALA A 63 -0.28 5.97 1.26
CA ALA A 63 0.52 4.79 1.56
C ALA A 63 0.24 4.24 2.97
N THR A 64 0.13 5.11 3.98
CA THR A 64 -0.24 4.72 5.34
C THR A 64 -1.63 4.10 5.37
N ALA A 65 -2.63 4.72 4.73
CA ALA A 65 -3.99 4.23 4.68
C ALA A 65 -4.09 2.84 4.03
N ILE A 66 -3.38 2.63 2.91
CA ILE A 66 -3.31 1.31 2.25
C ILE A 66 -2.65 0.29 3.18
N THR A 67 -1.59 0.67 3.90
CA THR A 67 -0.90 -0.24 4.82
C THR A 67 -1.81 -0.65 5.99
N TYR A 68 -2.56 0.29 6.57
CA TYR A 68 -3.56 -0.01 7.59
C TYR A 68 -4.63 -0.96 7.07
N MET A 69 -5.19 -0.67 5.89
CA MET A 69 -6.19 -1.52 5.26
C MET A 69 -5.67 -2.96 5.10
N ARG A 70 -4.45 -3.13 4.60
CA ARG A 70 -3.84 -4.46 4.42
C ARG A 70 -3.64 -5.18 5.74
N ARG A 71 -3.13 -4.50 6.78
CA ARG A 71 -2.95 -5.08 8.12
C ARG A 71 -4.27 -5.48 8.78
N VAL A 72 -5.34 -4.71 8.60
CA VAL A 72 -6.66 -5.08 9.14
C VAL A 72 -7.11 -6.41 8.57
N TYR A 73 -6.95 -6.62 7.26
CA TYR A 73 -7.42 -7.82 6.58
C TYR A 73 -6.53 -9.06 6.72
N THR A 74 -5.35 -8.96 7.34
CA THR A 74 -4.63 -10.16 7.80
C THR A 74 -5.28 -10.76 9.05
N ARG A 75 -6.09 -9.98 9.77
CA ARG A 75 -6.65 -10.36 11.08
C ARG A 75 -8.17 -10.37 11.16
N LYS A 76 -8.85 -9.63 10.27
CA LYS A 76 -10.30 -9.39 10.30
C LYS A 76 -10.94 -9.75 8.98
N SER A 77 -12.18 -10.23 9.03
CA SER A 77 -12.94 -10.64 7.84
C SER A 77 -13.53 -9.42 7.12
N MET A 78 -13.63 -9.46 5.80
CA MET A 78 -14.35 -8.47 4.98
C MET A 78 -15.84 -8.45 5.28
N THR A 79 -16.37 -9.56 5.81
CA THR A 79 -17.75 -9.67 6.27
C THR A 79 -18.02 -8.81 7.50
N GLU A 80 -17.13 -8.80 8.49
CA GLU A 80 -17.27 -7.99 9.70
C GLU A 80 -16.77 -6.55 9.51
N TYR A 81 -15.73 -6.39 8.70
CA TYR A 81 -15.08 -5.13 8.39
C TYR A 81 -15.37 -4.79 6.92
N ASP A 82 -16.55 -4.22 6.65
CA ASP A 82 -16.98 -3.91 5.27
C ASP A 82 -15.92 -3.07 4.54
N PRO A 83 -15.36 -3.56 3.41
CA PRO A 83 -14.43 -2.83 2.56
C PRO A 83 -14.84 -1.39 2.23
N ARG A 84 -16.13 -1.14 2.03
CA ARG A 84 -16.66 0.19 1.68
C ARG A 84 -16.54 1.19 2.83
N LEU A 85 -16.54 0.72 4.08
CA LEU A 85 -16.37 1.55 5.27
C LEU A 85 -14.91 1.57 5.76
N VAL A 86 -14.21 0.44 5.68
CA VAL A 86 -12.79 0.35 6.08
C VAL A 86 -11.93 1.28 5.22
N THR A 87 -12.15 1.29 3.91
CA THR A 87 -11.33 2.09 2.99
C THR A 87 -11.29 3.59 3.36
N PRO A 88 -12.43 4.29 3.45
CA PRO A 88 -12.43 5.69 3.86
C PRO A 88 -11.94 5.87 5.30
N THR A 89 -12.25 4.94 6.20
CA THR A 89 -11.84 5.07 7.61
C THR A 89 -10.33 4.94 7.79
N CYS A 90 -9.66 4.03 7.06
CA CYS A 90 -8.21 3.96 7.02
C CYS A 90 -7.59 5.27 6.52
N LEU A 91 -8.17 5.91 5.50
CA LEU A 91 -7.70 7.21 5.00
C LEU A 91 -7.89 8.32 6.04
N TYR A 92 -9.02 8.34 6.74
CA TYR A 92 -9.29 9.27 7.83
C TYR A 92 -8.27 9.10 8.96
N LEU A 93 -8.09 7.87 9.47
CA LEU A 93 -7.14 7.56 10.52
C LEU A 93 -5.70 7.89 10.12
N ALA A 94 -5.27 7.49 8.92
CA ALA A 94 -3.94 7.79 8.39
C ALA A 94 -3.70 9.30 8.27
N SER A 95 -4.72 10.09 7.89
CA SER A 95 -4.58 11.55 7.82
C SER A 95 -4.29 12.18 9.18
N LYS A 96 -4.80 11.59 10.27
CA LYS A 96 -4.49 12.02 11.64
C LYS A 96 -3.09 11.58 12.05
N ALA A 97 -2.74 10.31 11.81
CA ALA A 97 -1.44 9.75 12.16
C ALA A 97 -0.26 10.44 11.43
N GLU A 98 -0.49 10.93 10.21
CA GLU A 98 0.48 11.64 9.38
C GLU A 98 0.33 13.17 9.44
N GLU A 99 -0.37 13.70 10.44
CA GLU A 99 -0.50 15.15 10.72
C GLU A 99 -1.01 15.98 9.53
N SER A 100 -1.87 15.39 8.69
CA SER A 100 -2.49 16.01 7.51
C SER A 100 -4.02 16.12 7.66
N THR A 101 -4.50 16.12 8.91
CA THR A 101 -5.89 15.87 9.36
C THR A 101 -6.99 16.22 8.34
N VAL A 102 -7.74 15.22 7.89
CA VAL A 102 -8.93 15.38 7.04
C VAL A 102 -10.19 15.33 7.89
N GLN A 103 -11.14 16.24 7.67
CA GLN A 103 -12.42 16.20 8.38
C GLN A 103 -13.31 15.05 7.87
N ALA A 104 -13.91 14.29 8.78
CA ALA A 104 -14.80 13.18 8.43
C ALA A 104 -15.99 13.62 7.55
N ARG A 105 -16.52 14.84 7.77
CA ARG A 105 -17.57 15.43 6.93
C ARG A 105 -17.16 15.56 5.46
N LEU A 106 -15.93 16.00 5.21
CA LEU A 106 -15.40 16.15 3.86
C LEU A 106 -15.25 14.78 3.18
N LEU A 107 -14.80 13.80 3.94
CA LEU A 107 -14.66 12.42 3.48
C LEU A 107 -16.03 11.85 3.04
N VAL A 108 -17.05 11.93 3.90
CA VAL A 108 -18.42 11.48 3.58
C VAL A 108 -18.97 12.20 2.35
N PHE A 109 -18.72 13.50 2.20
CA PHE A 109 -19.13 14.25 1.02
C PHE A 109 -18.53 13.67 -0.27
N TYR A 110 -17.21 13.43 -0.31
CA TYR A 110 -16.57 12.89 -1.51
C TYR A 110 -16.93 11.42 -1.77
N ILE A 111 -17.14 10.62 -0.72
CA ILE A 111 -17.59 9.24 -0.89
C ILE A 111 -18.96 9.21 -1.57
N LYS A 112 -19.93 10.02 -1.11
CA LYS A 112 -21.24 10.16 -1.75
C LYS A 112 -21.14 10.71 -3.17
N LYS A 113 -20.18 11.60 -3.44
CA LYS A 113 -19.95 12.11 -4.80
C LYS A 113 -19.36 11.05 -5.74
N LEU A 114 -18.49 10.17 -5.25
CA LEU A 114 -17.87 9.09 -6.02
C LEU A 114 -18.81 7.91 -6.23
N HIS A 115 -19.75 7.69 -5.30
CA HIS A 115 -20.80 6.68 -5.41
C HIS A 115 -22.14 7.35 -5.65
N SER A 116 -22.47 7.54 -6.93
CA SER A 116 -23.81 7.99 -7.34
C SER A 116 -24.91 6.96 -7.06
N ASP A 117 -24.52 5.72 -6.72
CA ASP A 117 -25.43 4.62 -6.37
C ASP A 117 -25.95 4.80 -4.93
N GLU A 118 -27.28 4.74 -4.73
CA GLU A 118 -27.98 4.95 -3.45
C GLU A 118 -27.58 3.98 -2.33
N LYS A 119 -26.70 3.03 -2.62
CA LYS A 119 -26.24 1.99 -1.69
C LYS A 119 -25.24 2.48 -0.64
N TYR A 120 -24.56 3.61 -0.83
CA TYR A 120 -23.63 4.11 0.20
C TYR A 120 -24.38 4.85 1.31
N ARG A 121 -24.68 4.13 2.40
CA ARG A 121 -25.49 4.62 3.53
C ARG A 121 -24.68 5.09 4.74
N TYR A 122 -23.34 5.01 4.69
CA TYR A 122 -22.51 5.32 5.85
C TYR A 122 -22.40 6.84 6.10
N GLU A 123 -22.89 7.24 7.27
CA GLU A 123 -22.70 8.55 7.88
C GLU A 123 -21.39 8.66 8.68
N ILE A 124 -21.09 9.87 9.17
CA ILE A 124 -19.89 10.18 9.98
C ILE A 124 -19.77 9.25 11.19
N LYS A 125 -20.87 8.94 11.88
CA LYS A 125 -20.86 8.05 13.06
C LYS A 125 -20.24 6.69 12.77
N HIS A 126 -20.53 6.10 11.60
CA HIS A 126 -20.00 4.80 11.22
C HIS A 126 -18.50 4.85 10.94
N ILE A 127 -17.98 5.97 10.42
CA ILE A 127 -16.54 6.17 10.24
C ILE A 127 -15.85 6.23 11.61
N LEU A 128 -16.43 6.94 12.58
CA LEU A 128 -15.87 7.05 13.93
C LEU A 128 -15.92 5.72 14.69
N GLU A 129 -17.01 4.96 14.56
CA GLU A 129 -17.13 3.62 15.13
C GLU A 129 -16.12 2.65 14.48
N MET A 130 -16.00 2.65 13.15
CA MET A 130 -15.05 1.82 12.44
C MET A 130 -13.60 2.23 12.74
N GLU A 131 -13.34 3.51 13.02
CA GLU A 131 -12.01 3.97 13.39
C GLU A 131 -11.53 3.28 14.67
N MET A 132 -12.40 3.19 15.69
CA MET A 132 -12.06 2.49 16.93
C MET A 132 -11.76 1.01 16.67
N LYS A 133 -12.57 0.35 15.84
CA LYS A 133 -12.34 -1.04 15.42
C LYS A 133 -11.01 -1.23 14.68
N ILE A 134 -10.67 -0.30 13.78
CA ILE A 134 -9.40 -0.35 13.04
C ILE A 134 -8.21 -0.13 13.98
N LEU A 135 -8.30 0.81 14.93
CA LEU A 135 -7.26 1.04 15.93
C LEU A 135 -6.96 -0.23 16.73
N GLU A 136 -8.00 -0.91 17.21
CA GLU A 136 -7.89 -2.18 17.90
C GLU A 136 -7.31 -3.28 17.01
N ALA A 137 -7.78 -3.40 15.76
CA ALA A 137 -7.25 -4.40 14.82
C ALA A 137 -5.76 -4.21 14.49
N LEU A 138 -5.27 -2.97 14.56
CA LEU A 138 -3.86 -2.60 14.34
C LEU A 138 -2.99 -2.69 15.60
N ASP A 139 -3.54 -3.10 16.75
CA ASP A 139 -2.90 -2.99 18.07
C ASP A 139 -2.30 -1.60 18.34
N TYR A 140 -2.94 -0.55 17.81
CA TYR A 140 -2.48 0.84 17.89
C TYR A 140 -1.08 1.10 17.30
N TYR A 141 -0.54 0.19 16.46
CA TYR A 141 0.73 0.38 15.76
C TYR A 141 0.59 1.25 14.51
N LEU A 142 0.51 2.56 14.73
CA LEU A 142 0.20 3.55 13.69
C LEU A 142 1.41 4.04 12.89
N VAL A 143 2.63 3.96 13.42
CA VAL A 143 3.81 4.48 12.73
C VAL A 143 4.24 3.54 11.60
N ILE A 144 4.13 4.01 10.34
CA ILE A 144 4.55 3.28 9.16
C ILE A 144 5.80 3.94 8.55
N PHE A 145 6.73 3.09 8.12
CA PHE A 145 7.91 3.50 7.37
C PHE A 145 7.65 3.20 5.90
N HIS A 146 7.97 4.14 5.02
CA HIS A 146 7.67 4.02 3.59
C HIS A 146 8.94 4.04 2.74
N PRO A 147 8.95 3.38 1.56
CA PRO A 147 10.11 3.35 0.67
C PRO A 147 10.53 4.73 0.17
N TYR A 148 9.59 5.68 0.09
CA TYR A 148 9.80 7.02 -0.46
C TYR A 148 10.95 7.80 0.18
N ARG A 149 11.17 7.63 1.49
CA ARG A 149 12.18 8.41 2.22
C ARG A 149 13.59 8.08 1.76
N ALA A 150 13.87 6.82 1.44
CA ALA A 150 15.19 6.36 1.02
C ALA A 150 15.44 6.59 -0.48
N LEU A 151 14.39 6.73 -1.30
CA LEU A 151 14.51 6.80 -2.76
C LEU A 151 15.48 7.88 -3.26
N SER A 152 15.34 9.12 -2.78
CA SER A 152 16.17 10.23 -3.28
C SER A 152 17.66 10.01 -3.01
N GLN A 153 17.98 9.48 -1.83
CA GLN A 153 19.37 9.21 -1.43
C GLN A 153 19.93 8.02 -2.22
N LEU A 154 19.16 6.92 -2.35
CA LEU A 154 19.57 5.75 -3.10
C LEU A 154 19.74 6.03 -4.60
N LEU A 155 18.85 6.83 -5.20
CA LEU A 155 18.99 7.24 -6.60
C LEU A 155 20.20 8.14 -6.82
N GLN A 156 20.51 9.02 -5.87
CA GLN A 156 21.71 9.86 -5.94
C GLN A 156 22.98 9.01 -5.82
N ASP A 157 23.00 8.08 -4.88
CA ASP A 157 24.12 7.16 -4.66
C ASP A 157 24.38 6.26 -5.86
N ALA A 158 23.31 5.77 -6.51
CA ALA A 158 23.39 4.99 -7.74
C ALA A 158 23.75 5.79 -9.00
N GLY A 159 23.89 7.12 -8.92
CA GLY A 159 24.10 7.98 -10.09
C GLY A 159 22.89 8.06 -11.04
N LEU A 160 21.67 7.82 -10.52
CA LEU A 160 20.40 7.79 -11.26
C LEU A 160 19.42 8.90 -10.84
N ASN A 161 19.94 10.08 -10.48
CA ASN A 161 19.16 11.19 -9.93
C ASN A 161 18.43 12.04 -10.98
N ASP A 162 18.37 11.60 -12.24
CA ASP A 162 17.59 12.27 -13.28
C ASP A 162 16.10 12.34 -12.92
N ILE A 163 15.43 13.41 -13.34
CA ILE A 163 13.99 13.63 -13.09
C ILE A 163 13.17 12.45 -13.64
N SER A 164 13.51 11.95 -14.82
CA SER A 164 12.83 10.83 -15.47
C SER A 164 12.97 9.52 -14.69
N MET A 165 14.14 9.26 -14.11
CA MET A 165 14.41 8.09 -13.26
C MET A 165 13.68 8.18 -11.93
N THR A 166 13.71 9.37 -11.31
CA THR A 166 13.00 9.64 -10.07
C THR A 166 11.50 9.42 -10.23
N GLN A 167 10.89 9.97 -11.30
CA GLN A 167 9.46 9.80 -11.57
C GLN A 167 9.09 8.35 -11.87
N LEU A 168 9.89 7.64 -12.68
CA LEU A 168 9.65 6.23 -13.00
C LEU A 168 9.69 5.37 -11.72
N THR A 169 10.73 5.54 -10.91
CA THR A 169 10.94 4.79 -9.67
C THR A 169 9.85 5.12 -8.65
N TRP A 170 9.47 6.38 -8.51
CA TRP A 170 8.35 6.79 -7.66
C TRP A 170 7.04 6.13 -8.10
N GLY A 171 6.77 6.06 -9.40
CA GLY A 171 5.61 5.36 -9.96
C GLY A 171 5.63 3.87 -9.64
N LEU A 172 6.79 3.21 -9.76
CA LEU A 172 6.96 1.80 -9.38
C LEU A 172 6.69 1.56 -7.90
N VAL A 173 7.17 2.43 -7.00
CA VAL A 173 6.86 2.35 -5.57
C VAL A 173 5.37 2.56 -5.30
N ASN A 174 4.68 3.42 -6.05
CA ASN A 174 3.22 3.54 -5.90
C ASN A 174 2.50 2.24 -6.32
N ASP A 175 2.99 1.57 -7.36
CA ASP A 175 2.43 0.29 -7.81
C ASP A 175 2.61 -0.81 -6.76
N THR A 176 3.67 -0.80 -5.95
CA THR A 176 3.88 -1.82 -4.91
C THR A 176 2.79 -1.82 -3.84
N TYR A 177 2.13 -0.67 -3.60
CA TYR A 177 1.01 -0.58 -2.66
C TYR A 177 -0.27 -1.26 -3.16
N LYS A 178 -0.33 -1.68 -4.43
CA LYS A 178 -1.39 -2.55 -4.95
C LYS A 178 -1.19 -4.02 -4.56
N MET A 179 -0.04 -4.34 -3.98
CA MET A 179 0.34 -5.66 -3.45
C MET A 179 0.60 -5.60 -1.95
N ASP A 180 0.82 -6.76 -1.33
CA ASP A 180 1.10 -6.86 0.10
C ASP A 180 2.59 -6.72 0.47
N LEU A 181 3.44 -6.26 -0.46
CA LEU A 181 4.89 -6.17 -0.28
C LEU A 181 5.30 -5.35 0.97
N ILE A 182 4.52 -4.32 1.33
CA ILE A 182 4.76 -3.48 2.51
C ILE A 182 4.56 -4.24 3.84
N LEU A 183 3.87 -5.38 3.83
CA LEU A 183 3.68 -6.23 5.00
C LEU A 183 4.80 -7.26 5.16
N VAL A 184 5.44 -7.64 4.06
CA VAL A 184 6.42 -8.75 4.02
C VAL A 184 7.85 -8.25 4.03
N HIS A 185 8.11 -7.09 3.42
CA HIS A 185 9.47 -6.60 3.21
C HIS A 185 9.74 -5.24 3.87
N PRO A 186 10.94 -5.05 4.42
CA PRO A 186 11.46 -3.74 4.79
C PRO A 186 11.32 -2.70 3.66
N PRO A 187 10.92 -1.46 3.96
CA PRO A 187 10.69 -0.44 2.93
C PRO A 187 11.90 -0.12 2.05
N TYR A 188 13.12 -0.25 2.56
CA TYR A 188 14.34 -0.01 1.78
C TYR A 188 14.56 -1.09 0.71
N LEU A 189 14.20 -2.35 0.97
CA LEU A 189 14.29 -3.44 -0.02
C LEU A 189 13.30 -3.23 -1.17
N ILE A 190 12.09 -2.75 -0.85
CA ILE A 190 11.11 -2.36 -1.87
C ILE A 190 11.66 -1.23 -2.73
N ALA A 191 12.28 -0.22 -2.13
CA ALA A 191 12.91 0.89 -2.86
C ALA A 191 14.02 0.39 -3.81
N LEU A 192 14.92 -0.46 -3.32
CA LEU A 192 15.99 -1.05 -4.11
C LEU A 192 15.48 -1.91 -5.28
N ALA A 193 14.45 -2.72 -5.05
CA ALA A 193 13.81 -3.49 -6.11
C ALA A 193 13.21 -2.56 -7.19
N CYS A 194 12.52 -1.48 -6.78
CA CYS A 194 11.99 -0.50 -7.73
C CYS A 194 13.09 0.24 -8.51
N ILE A 195 14.21 0.60 -7.87
CA ILE A 195 15.36 1.21 -8.55
C ILE A 195 15.94 0.24 -9.58
N TYR A 196 16.10 -1.03 -9.24
CA TYR A 196 16.59 -2.03 -10.18
C TYR A 196 15.67 -2.18 -11.39
N ILE A 197 14.36 -2.32 -11.16
CA ILE A 197 13.36 -2.39 -12.24
C ILE A 197 13.44 -1.15 -13.13
N ALA A 198 13.53 0.05 -12.53
CA ALA A 198 13.67 1.29 -13.28
C ALA A 198 14.94 1.32 -14.13
N SER A 199 16.05 0.80 -13.58
CA SER A 199 17.36 0.75 -14.25
C SER A 199 17.31 -0.19 -15.46
N VAL A 200 16.73 -1.39 -15.29
CA VAL A 200 16.53 -2.35 -16.39
C VAL A 200 15.62 -1.77 -17.47
N LEU A 201 14.51 -1.12 -17.11
CA LEU A 201 13.59 -0.48 -18.06
C LEU A 201 14.21 0.69 -18.83
N ARG A 202 15.32 1.24 -18.34
CA ARG A 202 16.02 2.39 -18.92
C ARG A 202 17.40 2.04 -19.45
N GLU A 203 17.72 0.75 -19.49
CA GLU A 203 19.00 0.22 -19.97
C GLU A 203 20.20 0.87 -19.27
N LYS A 204 20.06 1.13 -17.95
CA LYS A 204 21.11 1.67 -17.10
C LYS A 204 21.83 0.52 -16.40
N ASP A 205 23.15 0.46 -16.54
CA ASP A 205 23.97 -0.49 -15.79
C ASP A 205 24.14 0.01 -14.35
N THR A 206 23.67 -0.82 -13.41
CA THR A 206 23.76 -0.60 -11.96
C THR A 206 24.33 -1.81 -11.24
N THR A 207 24.94 -2.74 -11.99
CA THR A 207 25.35 -4.05 -11.46
C THR A 207 26.36 -3.91 -10.33
N ALA A 208 27.43 -3.13 -10.55
CA ALA A 208 28.46 -2.86 -9.55
C ALA A 208 27.88 -2.21 -8.29
N TRP A 209 27.01 -1.20 -8.44
CA TRP A 209 26.37 -0.53 -7.31
C TRP A 209 25.53 -1.50 -6.46
N PHE A 210 24.78 -2.40 -7.10
CA PHE A 210 24.01 -3.41 -6.36
C PHE A 210 24.88 -4.49 -5.69
N GLU A 211 26.04 -4.82 -6.25
CA GLU A 211 26.99 -5.76 -5.64
C GLU A 211 27.63 -5.18 -4.36
N GLU A 212 27.95 -3.88 -4.38
CA GLU A 212 28.51 -3.15 -3.22
C GLU A 212 27.54 -3.06 -2.03
N LEU A 213 26.23 -3.07 -2.29
CA LEU A 213 25.21 -2.95 -1.23
C LEU A 213 25.06 -4.21 -0.37
N HIS A 214 25.67 -5.34 -0.74
CA HIS A 214 25.57 -6.62 -0.02
C HIS A 214 24.12 -7.06 0.30
N VAL A 215 23.18 -6.74 -0.58
CA VAL A 215 21.76 -7.07 -0.41
C VAL A 215 21.49 -8.47 -0.98
N ASP A 216 20.69 -9.26 -0.26
CA ASP A 216 20.25 -10.57 -0.73
C ASP A 216 19.46 -10.46 -2.06
N MET A 217 20.06 -10.99 -3.12
CA MET A 217 19.50 -10.96 -4.47
C MET A 217 18.24 -11.83 -4.62
N ASN A 218 18.04 -12.83 -3.77
CA ASN A 218 16.84 -13.67 -3.81
C ASN A 218 15.59 -12.87 -3.42
N VAL A 219 15.69 -12.09 -2.34
CA VAL A 219 14.60 -11.22 -1.86
C VAL A 219 14.28 -10.14 -2.90
N LYS A 220 15.30 -9.55 -3.51
CA LYS A 220 15.17 -8.58 -4.60
C LYS A 220 14.40 -9.20 -5.80
N THR A 221 14.76 -10.41 -6.19
CA THR A 221 14.17 -11.11 -7.35
C THR A 221 12.70 -11.47 -7.11
N GLY A 222 12.33 -11.86 -5.88
CA GLY A 222 10.93 -12.09 -5.49
C GLY A 222 10.08 -10.82 -5.64
N ILE A 223 10.51 -9.71 -5.05
CA ILE A 223 9.82 -8.41 -5.17
C ILE A 223 9.68 -8.00 -6.64
N MET A 224 10.74 -8.18 -7.42
CA MET A 224 10.73 -7.85 -8.84
C MET A 224 9.69 -8.66 -9.62
N HIS A 225 9.63 -9.97 -9.42
CA HIS A 225 8.65 -10.83 -10.09
C HIS A 225 7.21 -10.37 -9.79
N HIS A 226 6.91 -10.02 -8.54
CA HIS A 226 5.59 -9.48 -8.18
C HIS A 226 5.29 -8.16 -8.90
N VAL A 227 6.23 -7.20 -8.90
CA VAL A 227 6.05 -5.88 -9.55
C VAL A 227 5.92 -6.00 -11.07
N PHE A 228 6.77 -6.81 -11.71
CA PHE A 228 6.72 -7.05 -13.15
C PHE A 228 5.43 -7.74 -13.57
N ARG A 229 5.04 -8.83 -12.89
CA ARG A 229 3.80 -9.57 -13.20
C ARG A 229 2.58 -8.67 -13.11
N HIS A 230 2.51 -7.80 -12.11
CA HIS A 230 1.40 -6.87 -12.00
C HIS A 230 1.34 -5.88 -13.16
N ARG A 231 2.48 -5.33 -13.59
CA ARG A 231 2.53 -4.40 -14.73
C ARG A 231 2.19 -5.07 -16.06
N THR A 232 2.58 -6.32 -16.26
CA THR A 232 2.18 -7.08 -17.46
C THR A 232 0.69 -7.40 -17.43
N SER A 233 0.14 -7.84 -16.29
CA SER A 233 -1.29 -8.06 -16.12
C SER A 233 -2.16 -6.81 -16.36
N ILE A 234 -1.67 -5.61 -16.02
CA ILE A 234 -2.39 -4.34 -16.30
C ILE A 234 -2.37 -3.95 -17.78
N LYS A 235 -1.36 -4.39 -18.55
CA LYS A 235 -1.28 -4.09 -20.00
C LYS A 235 -2.10 -5.04 -20.88
N ILE A 236 -2.52 -6.18 -20.35
CA ILE A 236 -3.24 -7.23 -21.08
C ILE A 236 -4.78 -7.04 -21.21
N PRO A 237 -5.53 -6.17 -20.47
CA PRO A 237 -6.99 -6.10 -20.65
C PRO A 237 -7.48 -5.14 -21.75
N GLN A 238 -6.62 -4.59 -22.64
CA GLN A 238 -7.03 -3.61 -23.66
C GLN A 238 -6.78 -4.03 -25.11
N LEU A 239 -6.54 -5.32 -25.38
CA LEU A 239 -6.38 -5.82 -26.76
C LEU A 239 -7.38 -6.91 -27.16
N GLU A 240 -8.48 -7.06 -26.40
CA GLU A 240 -9.62 -7.87 -26.82
C GLU A 240 -10.89 -7.01 -26.81
N HIS A 241 -11.03 -6.16 -27.82
CA HIS A 241 -12.30 -5.72 -28.41
C HIS A 241 -12.06 -5.10 -29.78
#